data_AF-A0A1F3T7P7-F1
#
_entry.id   AF-A0A1F3T7P7-F1
#
_cell.length_a   1.000
_cell.length_b   1.000
_cell.length_c   1.000
_cell.angle_alpha   90.00
_cell.angle_beta   90.00
_cell.angle_gamma   90.00
#
_symmetry.space_group_name_H-M   'P 1'
#
loop_
_entity.id
_entity.type
_entity.pdbx_description
1 polymer ?
#
loop_
_entity_poly.entity_id
_entity_poly.type
_entity_poly.pdbx_seq_one_letter_code
_entity_poly.pdbx_strand_id
1 'polypeptide(L)'
;MAIDGLRRYGFHTDAKRVARKWVDAVARTYEKEGAMFERIDVVKIAKPVADAHKYPTQEGFLWTNGSFSWAAVDVLGLPIKPAGL
;
A
#
# COMPACT_ATOMS: atom_id res chain seq x y z
N MET A 1 -2.88 9.89 3.31
CA MET A 1 -3.80 11.01 3.63
C MET A 1 -5.11 10.54 4.26
N ALA A 2 -5.95 9.76 3.58
CA ALA A 2 -7.27 9.33 4.12
C ALA A 2 -7.19 8.63 5.50
N ILE A 3 -6.24 7.70 5.68
CA ILE A 3 -6.04 7.00 6.95
C ILE A 3 -5.74 7.98 8.10
N ASP A 4 -4.89 8.97 7.87
CA ASP A 4 -4.53 9.95 8.89
C ASP A 4 -5.68 10.91 9.20
N GLY A 5 -6.43 11.31 8.17
CA GLY A 5 -7.68 12.06 8.35
C GLY A 5 -8.66 11.33 9.26
N LEU A 6 -8.91 10.04 9.02
CA LEU A 6 -9.77 9.23 9.88
C LEU A 6 -9.27 9.20 11.33
N ARG A 7 -7.96 9.07 11.56
CA ARG A 7 -7.38 9.10 12.92
C ARG A 7 -7.61 10.43 13.63
N ARG A 8 -7.41 11.55 12.94
CA ARG A 8 -7.54 12.90 13.51
C ARG A 8 -8.95 13.25 13.94
N TYR A 9 -9.96 12.64 13.32
CA TYR A 9 -11.37 12.86 13.61
C TYR A 9 -12.01 11.74 14.45
N GLY A 10 -11.20 10.89 15.10
CA GLY A 10 -11.68 9.86 16.02
C GLY A 10 -12.19 8.56 15.37
N PHE A 11 -12.15 8.44 14.04
CA PHE A 11 -12.55 7.25 13.30
C PHE A 11 -11.44 6.17 13.27
N HIS A 12 -10.93 5.81 14.44
CA HIS A 12 -9.77 4.91 14.58
C HIS A 12 -10.01 3.51 13.99
N THR A 13 -11.22 2.97 14.15
CA THR A 13 -11.59 1.66 13.60
C THR A 13 -11.54 1.66 12.08
N ASP A 14 -12.10 2.69 11.44
CA ASP A 14 -12.07 2.82 9.98
C ASP A 14 -10.66 3.10 9.46
N ALA A 15 -9.88 3.92 10.18
CA ALA A 15 -8.48 4.15 9.83
C ALA A 15 -7.68 2.84 9.79
N LYS A 16 -7.81 2.00 10.83
CA LYS A 16 -7.17 0.67 10.89
C LYS A 16 -7.68 -0.26 9.79
N ARG A 17 -8.99 -0.26 9.53
CA ARG A 17 -9.61 -1.06 8.47
C ARG A 17 -9.05 -0.70 7.08
N VAL A 18 -8.94 0.58 6.76
CA VAL A 18 -8.38 1.04 5.47
C VAL A 18 -6.88 0.76 5.41
N ALA A 19 -6.13 1.01 6.48
CA ALA A 19 -4.70 0.69 6.56
C ALA A 19 -4.44 -0.80 6.32
N ARG A 20 -5.21 -1.69 6.95
CA ARG A 20 -5.11 -3.14 6.76
C ARG A 20 -5.33 -3.52 5.30
N LYS A 21 -6.42 -3.07 4.70
CA LYS A 21 -6.72 -3.33 3.28
C LYS A 21 -5.62 -2.83 2.34
N TRP A 22 -5.05 -1.65 2.62
CA TRP A 22 -3.95 -1.10 1.84
C TRP A 22 -2.68 -1.97 1.94
N VAL A 23 -2.25 -2.28 3.16
CA VAL A 23 -1.08 -3.13 3.42
C VAL A 23 -1.25 -4.50 2.76
N ASP A 24 -2.40 -5.14 2.94
CA ASP A 24 -2.66 -6.47 2.37
C ASP A 24 -2.71 -6.42 0.83
N ALA A 25 -3.28 -5.37 0.22
CA ALA A 25 -3.32 -5.23 -1.23
C ALA A 25 -1.92 -5.05 -1.85
N VAL A 26 -1.08 -4.21 -1.24
CA VAL A 26 0.30 -4.00 -1.70
C VAL A 26 1.12 -5.27 -1.50
N ALA A 27 1.03 -5.92 -0.33
CA ALA A 27 1.77 -7.16 -0.04
C ALA A 27 1.40 -8.27 -1.02
N ARG A 28 0.11 -8.52 -1.26
CA ARG A 28 -0.33 -9.55 -2.21
C ARG A 28 0.01 -9.21 -3.67
N THR A 29 0.01 -7.93 -4.03
CA THR A 29 0.47 -7.52 -5.37
C THR A 29 1.96 -7.80 -5.53
N TYR A 30 2.76 -7.51 -4.49
CA TYR A 30 4.20 -7.82 -4.48
C TYR A 30 4.46 -9.33 -4.56
N GLU A 31 3.75 -10.15 -3.79
CA GLU A 31 3.85 -11.62 -3.84
C GLU A 31 3.55 -12.17 -5.24
N LYS A 32 2.57 -11.58 -5.93
CA LYS A 32 2.12 -12.04 -7.25
C LYS A 32 3.03 -11.57 -8.39
N GLU A 33 3.44 -10.31 -8.36
CA GLU A 33 4.08 -9.64 -9.49
C GLU A 33 5.60 -9.44 -9.29
N GLY A 34 6.12 -9.71 -8.08
CA GLY A 34 7.55 -9.62 -7.76
C GLY A 34 8.09 -8.21 -7.55
N ALA A 35 7.23 -7.19 -7.59
CA ALA A 35 7.63 -5.79 -7.46
C ALA A 35 6.54 -4.93 -6.79
N MET A 36 6.97 -3.82 -6.17
CA MET A 36 6.05 -2.74 -5.77
C MET A 36 5.93 -1.74 -6.91
N PHE A 37 4.73 -1.20 -7.11
CA PHE A 37 4.43 -0.30 -8.22
C PHE A 37 4.01 1.08 -7.75
N GLU A 38 4.20 2.09 -8.59
CA GLU A 38 3.68 3.45 -8.40
C GLU A 38 2.18 3.47 -8.06
N ARG A 39 1.41 2.57 -8.66
CA ARG A 39 -0.03 2.43 -8.46
C ARG A 39 -0.43 0.97 -8.63
N ILE A 40 -1.47 0.55 -7.92
CA ILE A 40 -2.02 -0.82 -7.98
C ILE A 40 -3.52 -0.80 -8.23
N ASP A 41 -4.02 -1.84 -8.89
CA ASP A 41 -5.47 -2.12 -8.93
C ASP A 41 -5.84 -2.84 -7.63
N VAL A 42 -6.51 -2.14 -6.72
CA VAL A 42 -6.88 -2.67 -5.39
C VAL A 42 -8.05 -3.67 -5.43
N VAL A 43 -8.77 -3.77 -6.55
CA VAL A 43 -9.83 -4.77 -6.73
C VAL A 43 -9.25 -6.05 -7.28
N LYS A 44 -8.36 -5.94 -8.28
CA LYS A 44 -7.73 -7.09 -8.94
C LYS A 44 -6.44 -7.57 -8.24
N ILE A 45 -5.87 -6.77 -7.35
CA ILE A 45 -4.59 -7.04 -6.67
C ILE A 45 -3.50 -7.32 -7.71
N ALA A 46 -3.25 -6.32 -8.55
CA ALA A 46 -2.35 -6.44 -9.69
C ALA A 46 -1.75 -5.08 -10.09
N LYS A 47 -0.71 -5.13 -10.91
CA LYS A 47 -0.28 -3.97 -11.70
C LYS A 47 -1.47 -3.47 -12.54
N PRO A 48 -1.77 -2.16 -12.56
CA PRO A 48 -2.84 -1.63 -13.39
C PRO A 48 -2.61 -1.94 -14.86
N VAL A 49 -3.70 -2.20 -15.59
CA VAL A 49 -3.65 -2.42 -17.04
C VAL A 49 -3.05 -1.19 -17.71
N ALA A 50 -2.10 -1.41 -18.62
CA ALA A 50 -1.51 -0.35 -19.41
C ALA A 50 -2.62 0.33 -20.25
N ASP A 51 -2.69 1.65 -20.13
CA ASP A 51 -3.56 2.49 -20.93
C ASP A 51 -2.68 3.22 -21.94
N ALA A 52 -2.97 3.08 -23.24
CA ALA A 52 -2.16 3.65 -24.31
C ALA A 52 -2.02 5.18 -24.23
N HIS A 53 -2.93 5.86 -23.51
CA HIS A 53 -2.88 7.30 -23.29
C HIS A 53 -2.15 7.70 -22.00
N LYS A 54 -1.60 6.74 -21.25
CA LYS A 54 -0.88 6.97 -19.99
C LYS A 54 0.52 6.40 -20.06
N TYR A 55 1.44 7.01 -19.31
CA TYR A 55 2.77 6.44 -19.14
C TYR A 55 2.69 5.07 -18.44
N PRO A 56 3.67 4.18 -18.73
CA PRO A 56 3.78 2.90 -18.05
C PRO A 56 3.81 3.05 -16.54
N THR A 57 3.17 2.13 -15.82
CA THR A 57 3.29 2.06 -14.37
C THR A 57 4.72 1.66 -13.99
N GLN A 58 5.35 2.48 -13.16
CA GLN A 58 6.74 2.31 -12.74
C GLN A 58 6.89 1.30 -11.59
N GLU A 59 8.02 0.60 -11.59
CA GLU A 59 8.47 -0.28 -10.50
C GLU A 59 9.30 0.50 -9.50
N GLY A 60 9.08 0.22 -8.21
CA GLY A 60 9.65 0.99 -7.13
C GLY A 60 9.09 2.41 -7.12
N PHE A 61 8.41 2.79 -6.04
CA PHE A 61 7.94 4.18 -5.94
C PHE A 61 7.86 4.65 -4.51
N LEU A 62 8.45 5.80 -4.23
CA LEU A 62 8.66 6.29 -2.86
C LEU A 62 7.34 6.41 -2.09
N TRP A 63 6.27 6.89 -2.71
CA TRP A 63 4.97 7.01 -2.03
C TRP A 63 4.32 5.66 -1.74
N THR A 64 4.53 4.63 -2.57
CA THR A 64 3.92 3.31 -2.33
C THR A 64 4.65 2.65 -1.18
N ASN A 65 5.99 2.66 -1.24
CA ASN A 65 6.85 2.10 -0.20
C ASN A 65 6.63 2.84 1.14
N GLY A 66 6.63 4.17 1.10
CA GLY A 66 6.45 5.01 2.29
C GLY A 66 5.06 4.86 2.91
N SER A 67 4.00 4.88 2.09
CA SER A 67 2.63 4.70 2.61
C SER A 67 2.38 3.29 3.13
N PHE A 68 2.96 2.26 2.50
CA PHE A 68 2.92 0.88 2.99
C PHE A 68 3.61 0.77 4.36
N SER A 69 4.87 1.21 4.47
CA SER A 69 5.65 1.11 5.70
C SER A 69 5.00 1.90 6.83
N TRP A 70 4.56 3.14 6.58
CA TRP A 70 3.86 3.95 7.57
C TRP A 70 2.53 3.32 8.02
N ALA A 71 1.72 2.80 7.09
CA ALA A 71 0.48 2.15 7.46
C ALA A 71 0.72 0.87 8.28
N ALA A 72 1.73 0.08 7.90
CA ALA A 72 2.10 -1.14 8.62
C ALA A 72 2.60 -0.84 10.03
N VAL A 73 3.56 0.08 10.19
CA VAL A 73 4.20 0.37 11.47
C VAL A 73 3.35 1.30 12.33
N ASP A 74 3.08 2.51 11.85
CA ASP A 74 2.52 3.58 12.68
C ASP A 74 1.01 3.46 12.90
N VAL A 75 0.29 2.79 12.01
CA VAL A 75 -1.17 2.65 12.09
C VAL A 75 -1.58 1.27 12.60
N LEU A 76 -0.91 0.22 12.13
CA LEU A 76 -1.25 -1.17 12.48
C LEU A 76 -0.34 -1.78 13.55
N GLY A 77 0.79 -1.16 13.88
CA GLY A 77 1.74 -1.69 14.87
C GLY A 77 2.42 -2.99 14.42
N LEU A 78 2.52 -3.23 13.11
CA LEU A 78 3.20 -4.40 12.58
C LEU A 78 4.71 -4.20 12.63
N PRO A 79 5.48 -5.21 13.08
CA PRO A 79 6.94 -5.14 13.03
C PRO A 79 7.41 -5.20 11.57
N ILE A 80 8.37 -4.34 11.20
CA ILE A 80 9.17 -4.55 9.98
C ILE A 80 10.32 -5.48 10.35
N LYS A 81 10.35 -6.65 9.73
CA LYS A 81 11.54 -7.52 9.74
C LYS A 81 12.34 -7.24 8.47
N PRO A 82 13.62 -6.86 8.56
CA PRO A 82 14.50 -6.86 7.40
C PRO A 82 14.54 -8.26 6.79
N ALA A 83 14.50 -8.35 5.47
CA ALA A 83 14.76 -9.61 4.80
C ALA A 83 16.28 -9.90 4.89
N GLY A 84 16.68 -10.84 5.76
CA GLY A 84 18.03 -11.43 5.76
C GLY A 84 19.09 -10.78 6.65
N LEU A 85 18.79 -10.54 7.93
CA LEU A 85 19.80 -10.41 9.00
C LEU A 85 19.48 -11.38 10.14
#